data_AF-A0A381U607-F1
#
_entry.id   AF-A0A381U607-F1
#
_cell.length_a   1.000
_cell.length_b   1.000
_cell.length_c   1.000
_cell.angle_alpha   90.00
_cell.angle_beta   90.00
_cell.angle_gamma   90.00
#
_symmetry.space_group_name_H-M   'P 1'
#
loop_
_entity.id
_entity.type
_entity.pdbx_description
1 polymer ?
#
loop_
_entity_poly.entity_id
_entity_poly.type
_entity_poly.pdbx_seq_one_letter_code
_entity_poly.pdbx_strand_id
1 'polypeptide(L)'
;MHRNTILAILLISSPILFVLAAYPDTFSMSWNQGRGGFLFALAFIVAELVGIKFAVSRNNLIFAIPLAVITIIYFVALNFGLHDYIMNAAPAFDVQLIYSWEWFWDFVVITIFVTVSAAILFGKKWIRILPAGPIFLGGSAIILSLDAFFPYDTLGPLQYFVPYLVQTNVWIINIFDLGIATARDNLMFLQGEHGPFALQVFWPSAGVHSVIIYSLVMMAFLLKMNIQRKRKALYFGLGIIGTIIINLIRIFSLSLFALKVSTNPVEFEEYHSVAGEIMFLPWLFIFLLVVTFIESRRLKKKEISTKSNL
;
A
#
# COMPACT_ATOMS: atom_id res chain seq x y z
N MET A 1 -4.61 -11.95 -27.28
CA MET A 1 -3.92 -12.49 -26.08
C MET A 1 -4.00 -14.01 -26.15
N HIS A 2 -2.95 -14.76 -25.81
CA HIS A 2 -2.99 -16.23 -25.92
C HIS A 2 -3.91 -16.83 -24.83
N ARG A 3 -4.64 -17.91 -25.16
CA ARG A 3 -5.55 -18.62 -24.23
C ARG A 3 -4.85 -19.00 -22.92
N ASN A 4 -3.61 -19.47 -22.99
CA ASN A 4 -2.83 -19.85 -21.81
C ASN A 4 -2.47 -18.65 -20.92
N THR A 5 -2.31 -17.46 -21.49
CA THR A 5 -2.08 -16.23 -20.73
C THR A 5 -3.32 -15.83 -19.95
N ILE A 6 -4.51 -15.97 -20.54
CA ILE A 6 -5.78 -15.75 -19.81
C ILE A 6 -5.90 -16.73 -18.64
N LEU A 7 -5.60 -18.01 -18.86
CA LEU A 7 -5.61 -19.03 -17.80
C LEU A 7 -4.58 -18.73 -16.70
N ALA A 8 -3.40 -18.20 -17.05
CA ALA A 8 -2.41 -17.78 -16.07
C ALA A 8 -2.93 -16.62 -15.19
N ILE A 9 -3.60 -15.62 -15.79
CA ILE A 9 -4.21 -14.50 -15.05
C ILE A 9 -5.26 -15.03 -14.08
N LEU A 10 -6.17 -15.88 -14.56
CA LEU A 10 -7.22 -16.47 -13.73
C LEU A 10 -6.62 -17.30 -12.59
N LEU A 11 -5.58 -18.09 -12.88
CA LEU A 11 -4.93 -18.93 -11.88
C LEU A 11 -4.26 -18.11 -10.78
N ILE A 12 -3.44 -17.11 -11.13
CA ILE A 12 -2.80 -16.23 -10.14
C ILE A 12 -3.85 -15.40 -9.37
N SER A 13 -4.94 -15.00 -10.02
CA SER A 13 -6.00 -14.24 -9.37
C SER A 13 -6.89 -15.11 -8.47
N SER A 14 -6.88 -16.44 -8.67
CA SER A 14 -7.91 -17.33 -8.11
C SER A 14 -7.99 -17.33 -6.59
N PRO A 15 -6.89 -17.34 -5.79
CA PRO A 15 -7.06 -17.31 -4.34
C PRO A 15 -7.61 -15.98 -3.83
N ILE A 16 -7.25 -14.85 -4.45
CA ILE A 16 -7.81 -13.54 -4.10
C ILE A 16 -9.30 -13.49 -4.42
N LEU A 17 -9.69 -13.93 -5.61
CA LEU A 17 -11.09 -13.99 -6.04
C LEU A 17 -11.91 -14.96 -5.17
N PHE A 18 -11.33 -16.09 -4.77
CA PHE A 18 -11.94 -17.04 -3.86
C PHE A 18 -12.22 -16.40 -2.50
N VAL A 19 -11.22 -15.76 -1.89
CA VAL A 19 -11.38 -15.10 -0.58
C VAL A 19 -12.38 -13.96 -0.66
N LEU A 20 -12.40 -13.19 -1.75
CA LEU A 20 -13.41 -12.15 -1.98
C LEU A 20 -14.83 -12.70 -2.05
N ALA A 21 -15.02 -13.87 -2.66
CA ALA A 21 -16.34 -14.49 -2.79
C ALA A 21 -16.78 -15.22 -1.50
N ALA A 22 -15.85 -15.89 -0.83
CA ALA A 22 -16.14 -16.72 0.34
C ALA A 22 -16.14 -15.95 1.67
N TYR A 23 -15.33 -14.90 1.78
CA TYR A 23 -15.13 -14.11 3.00
C TYR A 23 -15.15 -12.59 2.71
N PRO A 24 -16.20 -12.06 2.05
CA PRO A 24 -16.26 -10.66 1.60
C PRO A 24 -16.12 -9.64 2.74
N ASP A 25 -16.64 -9.98 3.91
CA ASP A 25 -16.64 -9.21 5.16
C ASP A 25 -15.23 -9.01 5.74
N THR A 26 -14.24 -9.77 5.29
CA THR A 26 -12.82 -9.56 5.65
C THR A 26 -12.12 -8.49 4.80
N PHE A 27 -12.78 -7.93 3.79
CA PHE A 27 -12.26 -6.85 2.96
C PHE A 27 -12.65 -5.49 3.53
N SER A 28 -11.94 -5.05 4.57
CA SER A 28 -11.97 -3.65 4.98
C SER A 28 -10.86 -2.85 4.28
N MET A 29 -11.14 -1.56 4.06
CA MET A 29 -10.19 -0.57 3.52
C MET A 29 -9.48 0.16 4.67
N SER A 30 -9.14 -0.59 5.72
CA SER A 30 -8.33 -0.11 6.84
C SER A 30 -6.99 -0.84 6.82
N TRP A 31 -5.93 -0.09 7.10
CA TRP A 31 -4.55 -0.48 6.81
C TRP A 31 -4.05 -1.70 7.61
N ASN A 32 -4.66 -2.00 8.76
CA ASN A 32 -4.37 -3.19 9.59
C ASN A 32 -5.61 -3.99 9.99
N GLN A 33 -6.72 -3.87 9.25
CA GLN A 33 -7.99 -4.52 9.61
C GLN A 33 -8.60 -5.30 8.45
N GLY A 34 -7.81 -6.03 7.66
CA GLY A 34 -8.38 -6.96 6.69
C GLY A 34 -7.57 -7.13 5.42
N ARG A 35 -8.28 -7.63 4.41
CA ARG A 35 -7.73 -8.08 3.13
C ARG A 35 -7.94 -7.09 1.98
N GLY A 36 -8.35 -5.85 2.26
CA GLY A 36 -8.57 -4.81 1.23
C GLY A 36 -7.36 -4.62 0.29
N GLY A 37 -6.14 -4.73 0.84
CA GLY A 37 -4.88 -4.75 0.08
C GLY A 37 -4.84 -5.77 -1.06
N PHE A 38 -5.53 -6.91 -0.94
CA PHE A 38 -5.54 -7.94 -1.99
C PHE A 38 -6.20 -7.43 -3.28
N LEU A 39 -7.14 -6.49 -3.20
CA LEU A 39 -7.78 -5.89 -4.38
C LEU A 39 -6.80 -5.02 -5.17
N PHE A 40 -5.90 -4.30 -4.48
CA PHE A 40 -4.83 -3.56 -5.14
C PHE A 40 -3.83 -4.49 -5.80
N ALA A 41 -3.44 -5.58 -5.12
CA ALA A 41 -2.58 -6.60 -5.69
C ALA A 41 -3.22 -7.23 -6.94
N LEU A 42 -4.52 -7.54 -6.89
CA LEU A 42 -5.28 -8.06 -8.02
C LEU A 42 -5.29 -7.06 -9.18
N ALA A 43 -5.54 -5.78 -8.91
CA ALA A 43 -5.50 -4.73 -9.92
C ALA A 43 -4.12 -4.64 -10.60
N PHE A 44 -3.03 -4.70 -9.82
CA PHE A 44 -1.66 -4.76 -10.37
C PHE A 44 -1.44 -6.02 -11.21
N ILE A 45 -1.84 -7.19 -10.71
CA ILE A 45 -1.67 -8.46 -11.43
C ILE A 45 -2.38 -8.43 -12.78
N VAL A 46 -3.63 -7.98 -12.80
CA VAL A 46 -4.41 -7.85 -14.04
C VAL A 46 -3.77 -6.81 -14.96
N ALA A 47 -3.47 -5.61 -14.47
CA ALA A 47 -2.89 -4.54 -15.27
C ALA A 47 -1.53 -4.93 -15.90
N GLU A 48 -0.71 -5.71 -15.19
CA GLU A 48 0.61 -6.11 -15.67
C GLU A 48 0.58 -7.29 -16.65
N LEU A 49 -0.44 -8.15 -16.59
CA LEU A 49 -0.57 -9.33 -17.44
C LEU A 49 -1.50 -9.11 -18.64
N VAL A 50 -2.43 -8.16 -18.57
CA VAL A 50 -3.29 -7.81 -19.72
C VAL A 50 -2.44 -7.23 -20.83
N GLY A 51 -2.57 -7.81 -22.03
CA GLY A 51 -1.85 -7.34 -23.22
C GLY A 51 -0.43 -7.87 -23.36
N ILE A 52 0.06 -8.73 -22.46
CA ILE A 52 1.37 -9.36 -22.64
C ILE A 52 1.34 -10.34 -23.82
N LYS A 53 2.38 -10.28 -24.67
CA LYS A 53 2.59 -11.22 -25.78
C LYS A 53 3.32 -12.50 -25.35
N PHE A 54 3.64 -12.64 -24.07
CA PHE A 54 4.36 -13.81 -23.56
C PHE A 54 3.43 -15.03 -23.56
N ALA A 55 3.83 -16.09 -24.26
CA ALA A 55 3.10 -17.34 -24.30
C ALA A 55 3.49 -18.22 -23.11
N VAL A 56 2.52 -18.47 -22.22
CA VAL A 56 2.69 -19.38 -21.08
C VAL A 56 2.55 -20.82 -21.55
N SER A 57 3.49 -21.69 -21.14
CA SER A 57 3.45 -23.11 -21.48
C SER A 57 2.33 -23.83 -20.72
N ARG A 58 1.75 -24.88 -21.33
CA ARG A 58 0.71 -25.68 -20.67
C ARG A 58 1.23 -26.37 -19.40
N ASN A 59 2.48 -26.85 -19.42
CA ASN A 59 3.09 -27.51 -18.28
C ASN A 59 3.23 -26.56 -17.08
N ASN A 60 3.66 -25.31 -17.33
CA ASN A 60 3.80 -24.32 -16.26
C ASN A 60 2.44 -23.97 -15.61
N LEU A 61 1.36 -23.95 -16.39
CA LEU A 61 0.01 -23.81 -15.83
C LEU A 61 -0.33 -24.96 -14.88
N ILE A 62 -0.09 -26.19 -15.31
CA ILE A 62 -0.36 -27.39 -14.50
C ILE A 62 0.45 -27.36 -13.19
N PHE A 63 1.72 -26.97 -13.24
CA PHE A 63 2.56 -26.88 -12.04
C PHE A 63 2.14 -25.78 -11.05
N ALA A 64 1.43 -24.74 -11.51
CA ALA A 64 0.95 -23.69 -10.63
C ALA A 64 -0.44 -24.00 -10.00
N ILE A 65 -1.19 -24.98 -10.51
CA ILE A 65 -2.50 -25.38 -9.95
C ILE A 65 -2.39 -25.83 -8.48
N PRO A 66 -1.47 -26.73 -8.10
CA PRO A 66 -1.33 -27.15 -6.71
C PRO A 66 -1.08 -25.98 -5.75
N LEU A 67 -0.33 -24.95 -6.18
CA LEU A 67 -0.08 -23.76 -5.36
C LEU A 67 -1.36 -22.97 -5.10
N ALA A 68 -2.23 -22.83 -6.11
CA ALA A 68 -3.51 -22.16 -5.94
C ALA A 68 -4.42 -22.95 -4.98
N VAL A 69 -4.46 -24.28 -5.13
CA VAL A 69 -5.23 -25.17 -4.25
C VAL A 69 -4.73 -25.08 -2.80
N ILE A 70 -3.42 -25.17 -2.57
CA ILE A 70 -2.83 -25.07 -1.22
C ILE A 70 -3.14 -23.72 -0.58
N THR A 71 -3.03 -22.63 -1.35
CA THR A 71 -3.36 -21.28 -0.87
C THR A 71 -4.84 -21.15 -0.49
N ILE A 72 -5.74 -21.72 -1.30
CA ILE A 72 -7.17 -21.75 -0.98
C ILE A 72 -7.44 -22.60 0.28
N ILE A 73 -6.78 -23.76 0.41
CA ILE A 73 -6.87 -24.60 1.61
C ILE A 73 -6.42 -23.82 2.85
N TYR A 74 -5.35 -23.03 2.78
CA TYR A 74 -4.92 -22.15 3.87
C TYR A 74 -6.07 -21.23 4.32
N PHE A 75 -6.68 -20.50 3.38
CA PHE A 75 -7.77 -19.56 3.73
C PHE A 75 -9.01 -20.27 4.28
N VAL A 76 -9.33 -21.46 3.76
CA VAL A 76 -10.41 -22.29 4.31
C VAL A 76 -10.06 -22.73 5.73
N ALA A 77 -8.84 -23.22 5.95
CA ALA A 77 -8.37 -23.74 7.24
C ALA A 77 -8.36 -22.68 8.36
N LEU A 78 -8.29 -21.39 8.03
CA LEU A 78 -8.43 -20.30 9.02
C LEU A 78 -9.69 -20.48 9.87
N ASN A 79 -10.82 -20.84 9.25
CA ASN A 79 -12.09 -21.08 9.95
C ASN A 79 -12.18 -22.45 10.65
N PHE A 80 -11.19 -23.32 10.46
CA PHE A 80 -11.11 -24.65 11.08
C PHE A 80 -9.99 -24.72 12.14
N GLY A 81 -9.76 -23.60 12.85
CA GLY A 81 -8.83 -23.51 13.98
C GLY A 81 -7.41 -23.05 13.64
N LEU A 82 -7.06 -22.88 12.35
CA LEU A 82 -5.75 -22.33 12.00
C LEU A 82 -5.64 -20.86 12.43
N HIS A 83 -6.72 -20.08 12.37
CA HIS A 83 -6.72 -18.70 12.87
C HIS A 83 -6.37 -18.65 14.36
N ASP A 84 -7.07 -19.44 15.18
CA ASP A 84 -6.81 -19.52 16.63
C ASP A 84 -5.38 -19.96 16.92
N TYR A 85 -4.86 -20.93 16.16
CA TYR A 85 -3.47 -21.37 16.29
C TYR A 85 -2.49 -20.22 16.04
N ILE A 86 -2.69 -19.42 14.98
CA ILE A 86 -1.87 -18.26 14.68
C ILE A 86 -1.98 -17.21 15.79
N MET A 87 -3.19 -16.94 16.30
CA MET A 87 -3.41 -15.94 17.35
C MET A 87 -2.76 -16.37 18.68
N ASN A 88 -2.89 -17.65 19.04
CA ASN A 88 -2.30 -18.19 20.26
C ASN A 88 -0.77 -18.25 20.21
N ALA A 89 -0.16 -18.17 19.02
CA ALA A 89 1.29 -18.09 18.88
C ALA A 89 1.84 -16.68 19.16
N ALA A 90 1.04 -15.63 19.03
CA ALA A 90 1.48 -14.23 19.17
C ALA A 90 2.22 -13.93 20.49
N PRO A 91 1.75 -14.38 21.67
CA PRO A 91 2.47 -14.16 22.92
C PRO A 91 3.87 -14.76 22.95
N ALA A 92 4.09 -15.90 22.27
CA ALA A 92 5.40 -16.55 22.23
C ALA A 92 6.45 -15.75 21.43
N PHE A 93 5.99 -14.82 20.58
CA PHE A 93 6.84 -13.93 19.78
C PHE A 93 6.85 -12.48 20.29
N ASP A 94 6.25 -12.21 21.46
CA ASP A 94 6.15 -10.86 22.04
C ASP A 94 5.49 -9.84 21.09
N VAL A 95 4.46 -10.30 20.37
CA VAL A 95 3.66 -9.46 19.48
C VAL A 95 2.93 -8.40 20.31
N GLN A 96 3.11 -7.13 19.94
CA GLN A 96 2.53 -5.98 20.63
C GLN A 96 1.18 -5.58 20.05
N LEU A 97 0.96 -5.78 18.75
CA LEU A 97 -0.31 -5.45 18.08
C LEU A 97 -0.90 -6.66 17.34
N ILE A 98 -1.90 -7.29 17.97
CA ILE A 98 -2.45 -8.58 17.52
C ILE A 98 -3.18 -8.51 16.16
N TYR A 99 -3.86 -7.40 15.87
CA TYR A 99 -4.56 -7.25 14.59
C TYR A 99 -3.59 -7.24 13.41
N SER A 100 -2.45 -6.57 13.53
CA SER A 100 -1.44 -6.57 12.48
C SER A 100 -0.78 -7.94 12.33
N TRP A 101 -0.64 -8.70 13.42
CA TRP A 101 -0.18 -10.09 13.39
C TRP A 101 -1.15 -11.03 12.67
N GLU A 102 -2.46 -10.86 12.88
CA GLU A 102 -3.50 -11.62 12.19
C GLU A 102 -3.37 -11.50 10.67
N TRP A 103 -3.42 -10.28 10.16
CA TRP A 103 -3.43 -10.05 8.72
C TRP A 103 -2.06 -10.26 8.08
N PHE A 104 -0.97 -10.08 8.83
CA PHE A 104 0.40 -10.30 8.37
C PHE A 104 0.55 -11.66 7.66
N TRP A 105 0.04 -12.74 8.25
CA TRP A 105 0.18 -14.09 7.71
C TRP A 105 -0.55 -14.27 6.38
N ASP A 106 -1.74 -13.68 6.25
CA ASP A 106 -2.49 -13.70 5.00
C ASP A 106 -1.71 -13.03 3.86
N PHE A 107 -1.08 -11.88 4.15
CA PHE A 107 -0.21 -11.19 3.21
C PHE A 107 1.06 -11.98 2.88
N VAL A 108 1.67 -12.66 3.86
CA VAL A 108 2.83 -13.55 3.62
C VAL A 108 2.46 -14.69 2.67
N VAL A 109 1.38 -15.41 2.98
CA VAL A 109 0.95 -16.59 2.20
C VAL A 109 0.63 -16.19 0.77
N ILE A 110 -0.14 -15.11 0.56
CA ILE A 110 -0.46 -14.66 -0.80
C ILE A 110 0.77 -14.12 -1.53
N THR A 111 1.71 -13.46 -0.84
CA THR A 111 2.97 -13.00 -1.44
C THR A 111 3.78 -14.18 -1.98
N ILE A 112 3.93 -15.23 -1.17
CA ILE A 112 4.64 -16.46 -1.57
C ILE A 112 3.94 -17.08 -2.77
N PHE A 113 2.62 -17.26 -2.69
CA PHE A 113 1.84 -17.83 -3.77
C PHE A 113 2.01 -17.08 -5.09
N VAL A 114 1.81 -15.76 -5.10
CA VAL A 114 1.90 -14.94 -6.32
C VAL A 114 3.32 -14.96 -6.86
N THR A 115 4.33 -14.84 -6.00
CA THR A 115 5.75 -14.83 -6.40
C THR A 115 6.18 -16.15 -7.01
N VAL A 116 5.88 -17.28 -6.35
CA VAL A 116 6.25 -18.61 -6.83
C VAL A 116 5.47 -18.95 -8.10
N SER A 117 4.18 -18.63 -8.16
CA SER A 117 3.37 -18.83 -9.37
C SER A 117 3.92 -18.00 -10.54
N ALA A 118 4.27 -16.73 -10.31
CA ALA A 118 4.88 -15.89 -11.33
C ALA A 118 6.21 -16.48 -11.82
N ALA A 119 7.06 -16.97 -10.91
CA ALA A 119 8.33 -17.60 -11.24
C ALA A 119 8.15 -18.89 -12.07
N ILE A 120 7.16 -19.73 -11.75
CA ILE A 120 6.84 -20.94 -12.53
C ILE A 120 6.30 -20.57 -13.91
N LEU A 121 5.33 -19.65 -13.97
CA LEU A 121 4.61 -19.31 -15.21
C LEU A 121 5.51 -18.58 -16.21
N PHE A 122 6.38 -17.69 -15.73
CA PHE A 122 7.18 -16.79 -16.57
C PHE A 122 8.69 -17.05 -16.52
N GLY A 123 9.15 -18.00 -15.70
CA GLY A 123 10.57 -18.27 -15.47
C GLY A 123 11.29 -17.03 -14.92
N LYS A 124 12.60 -16.90 -15.20
CA LYS A 124 13.42 -15.75 -14.77
C LYS A 124 12.90 -14.38 -15.23
N LYS A 125 12.00 -14.33 -16.22
CA LYS A 125 11.43 -13.08 -16.75
C LYS A 125 10.31 -12.51 -15.87
N TRP A 126 9.82 -13.25 -14.87
CA TRP A 126 8.71 -12.83 -14.01
C TRP A 126 8.93 -11.44 -13.39
N ILE A 127 10.16 -11.13 -12.94
CA ILE A 127 10.53 -9.84 -12.33
C ILE A 127 10.29 -8.65 -13.28
N ARG A 128 10.29 -8.89 -14.60
CA ARG A 128 9.98 -7.85 -15.59
C ARG A 128 8.51 -7.87 -16.02
N ILE A 129 7.84 -9.01 -15.90
CA ILE A 129 6.46 -9.21 -16.36
C ILE A 129 5.46 -8.84 -15.27
N LEU A 130 5.61 -9.41 -14.07
CA LEU A 130 4.71 -9.27 -12.93
C LEU A 130 5.45 -8.91 -11.63
N PRO A 131 6.18 -7.78 -11.55
CA PRO A 131 6.81 -7.34 -10.30
C PRO A 131 5.85 -6.65 -9.32
N ALA A 132 4.86 -5.88 -9.77
CA ALA A 132 4.14 -4.95 -8.90
C ALA A 132 3.25 -5.68 -7.87
N GLY A 133 2.55 -6.75 -8.27
CA GLY A 133 1.73 -7.56 -7.36
C GLY A 133 2.54 -8.12 -6.18
N PRO A 134 3.59 -8.93 -6.42
CA PRO A 134 4.50 -9.42 -5.37
C PRO A 134 5.13 -8.33 -4.51
N ILE A 135 5.60 -7.23 -5.12
CA ILE A 135 6.23 -6.12 -4.42
C ILE A 135 5.24 -5.44 -3.46
N PHE A 136 4.00 -5.22 -3.91
CA PHE A 136 2.96 -4.63 -3.08
C PHE A 136 2.58 -5.55 -1.92
N LEU A 137 2.25 -6.82 -2.21
CA LEU A 137 1.85 -7.79 -1.18
C LEU A 137 2.96 -8.01 -0.14
N GLY A 138 4.20 -8.19 -0.59
CA GLY A 138 5.34 -8.38 0.29
C GLY A 138 5.67 -7.12 1.10
N GLY A 139 5.50 -5.94 0.50
CA GLY A 139 5.58 -4.66 1.20
C GLY A 139 4.54 -4.52 2.31
N SER A 140 3.29 -4.87 2.03
CA SER A 140 2.22 -4.90 3.02
C SER A 140 2.51 -5.89 4.14
N ALA A 141 3.02 -7.09 3.83
CA ALA A 141 3.46 -8.04 4.87
C ALA A 141 4.57 -7.44 5.76
N ILE A 142 5.56 -6.77 5.18
CA ILE A 142 6.62 -6.10 5.96
C ILE A 142 6.03 -5.00 6.86
N ILE A 143 5.10 -4.18 6.34
CA ILE A 143 4.45 -3.13 7.12
C ILE A 143 3.65 -3.72 8.29
N LEU A 144 2.83 -4.74 8.05
CA LEU A 144 2.05 -5.41 9.09
C LEU A 144 2.96 -6.09 10.13
N SER A 145 4.09 -6.63 9.69
CA SER A 145 5.10 -7.18 10.61
C SER A 145 5.72 -6.09 11.48
N LEU A 146 6.15 -4.97 10.89
CA LEU A 146 6.70 -3.85 11.64
C LEU A 146 5.70 -3.33 12.66
N ASP A 147 4.43 -3.25 12.31
CA ASP A 147 3.39 -2.77 13.21
C ASP A 147 3.03 -3.81 14.29
N ALA A 148 3.07 -5.10 13.97
CA ALA A 148 2.85 -6.16 14.96
C ALA A 148 3.91 -6.18 16.07
N PHE A 149 5.19 -5.93 15.72
CA PHE A 149 6.32 -6.00 16.66
C PHE A 149 6.75 -4.63 17.22
N PHE A 150 6.53 -3.56 16.46
CA PHE A 150 6.97 -2.21 16.80
C PHE A 150 5.87 -1.17 16.50
N PRO A 151 4.69 -1.29 17.15
CA PRO A 151 3.57 -0.38 16.92
C PRO A 151 3.89 1.03 17.43
N TYR A 152 3.04 1.97 17.02
CA TYR A 152 2.98 3.33 17.57
C TYR A 152 4.27 4.14 17.39
N ASP A 153 5.00 4.48 18.46
CA ASP A 153 6.23 5.29 18.44
C ASP A 153 7.49 4.47 18.78
N THR A 154 7.37 3.16 18.93
CA THR A 154 8.46 2.27 19.39
C THR A 154 9.61 2.14 18.37
N LEU A 155 9.33 2.34 17.07
CA LEU A 155 10.32 2.43 16.00
C LEU A 155 10.93 3.84 15.92
N GLY A 156 11.82 4.16 16.88
CA GLY A 156 12.42 5.48 17.06
C GLY A 156 12.91 6.19 15.78
N PRO A 157 13.65 5.54 14.86
CA PRO A 157 14.09 6.18 13.61
C PRO A 157 12.94 6.63 12.70
N LEU A 158 11.83 5.89 12.67
CA LEU A 158 10.65 6.24 11.88
C LEU A 158 9.80 7.31 12.58
N GLN A 159 9.85 7.38 13.91
CA GLN A 159 9.15 8.41 14.68
C GLN A 159 9.87 9.78 14.65
N TYR A 160 11.18 9.81 14.38
CA TYR A 160 12.02 11.00 14.47
C TYR A 160 11.48 12.23 13.72
N PHE A 161 10.87 12.03 12.54
CA PHE A 161 10.41 13.15 11.73
C PHE A 161 8.98 13.63 12.07
N VAL A 162 8.23 12.85 12.84
CA VAL A 162 6.82 13.11 13.15
C VAL A 162 6.59 14.43 13.89
N PRO A 163 7.41 14.80 14.90
CA PRO A 163 7.27 16.08 15.59
C PRO A 163 7.33 17.29 14.65
N TYR A 164 8.14 17.24 13.59
CA TYR A 164 8.23 18.34 12.63
C TYR A 164 6.93 18.49 11.81
N LEU A 165 6.28 17.39 11.44
CA LEU A 165 5.00 17.42 10.74
C LEU A 165 3.88 17.94 11.64
N VAL A 166 3.89 17.52 12.92
CA VAL A 166 2.95 18.01 13.94
C VAL A 166 3.13 19.51 14.17
N GLN A 167 4.36 19.98 14.38
CA GLN A 167 4.64 21.41 14.57
C GLN A 167 4.26 22.25 13.35
N THR A 168 4.52 21.74 12.14
CA THR A 168 4.10 22.41 10.91
C THR A 168 2.58 22.57 10.85
N ASN A 169 1.83 21.54 11.24
CA ASN A 169 0.37 21.61 11.33
C ASN A 169 -0.12 22.62 12.36
N VAL A 170 0.46 22.62 13.55
CA VAL A 170 0.13 23.62 14.59
C VAL A 170 0.36 25.03 14.09
N TRP A 171 1.49 25.27 13.42
CA TRP A 171 1.79 26.58 12.82
C TRP A 171 0.73 26.99 11.78
N ILE A 172 0.32 26.07 10.90
CA ILE A 172 -0.74 26.32 9.90
C ILE A 172 -2.08 26.62 10.59
N ILE A 173 -2.48 25.88 11.62
CA ILE A 173 -3.75 26.10 12.32
C ILE A 173 -3.80 27.50 12.94
N ASN A 174 -2.73 27.87 13.64
CA ASN A 174 -2.66 29.15 14.35
C ASN A 174 -2.54 30.36 13.40
N ILE A 175 -1.79 30.25 12.29
CA ILE A 175 -1.66 31.38 11.34
C ILE A 175 -2.96 31.68 10.61
N PHE A 176 -3.82 30.68 10.42
CA PHE A 176 -5.14 30.83 9.81
C PHE A 176 -6.28 31.03 10.81
N ASP A 177 -5.96 31.14 12.11
CA ASP A 177 -6.94 31.34 13.20
C ASP A 177 -8.10 30.32 13.19
N LEU A 178 -7.77 29.05 12.93
CA LEU A 178 -8.77 27.98 12.81
C LEU A 178 -9.16 27.36 14.17
N GLY A 179 -8.48 27.79 15.24
CA GLY A 179 -8.57 27.31 16.60
C GLY A 179 -7.23 27.52 17.32
N ILE A 180 -7.15 27.11 18.58
CA ILE A 180 -5.87 27.15 19.31
C ILE A 180 -5.23 25.77 19.21
N ALA A 181 -4.02 25.71 18.66
CA ALA A 181 -3.24 24.49 18.59
C ALA A 181 -1.88 24.66 19.28
N THR A 182 -1.48 23.65 20.05
CA THR A 182 -0.12 23.53 20.60
C THR A 182 0.39 22.10 20.41
N ALA A 183 1.70 21.91 20.42
CA ALA A 183 2.29 20.58 20.24
C ALA A 183 3.36 20.29 21.28
N ARG A 184 3.48 19.01 21.63
CA ARG A 184 4.57 18.44 22.41
C ARG A 184 4.95 17.11 21.79
N ASP A 185 6.18 17.00 21.28
CA ASP A 185 6.67 15.81 20.58
C ASP A 185 5.73 15.40 19.43
N ASN A 186 5.08 14.24 19.54
CA ASN A 186 4.13 13.73 18.56
C ASN A 186 2.65 13.95 18.95
N LEU A 187 2.40 14.68 20.03
CA LEU A 187 1.07 15.06 20.50
C LEU A 187 0.74 16.48 20.05
N MET A 188 -0.49 16.66 19.59
CA MET A 188 -1.09 17.93 19.25
C MET A 188 -2.31 18.17 20.13
N PHE A 189 -2.30 19.26 20.89
CA PHE A 189 -3.45 19.71 21.69
C PHE A 189 -4.22 20.74 20.89
N LEU A 190 -5.49 20.44 20.66
CA LEU A 190 -6.41 21.23 19.85
C LEU A 190 -7.53 21.74 20.74
N GLN A 191 -7.84 23.02 20.62
CA GLN A 191 -8.99 23.64 21.27
C GLN A 191 -9.85 24.32 20.21
N GLY A 192 -10.99 23.70 19.92
CA GLY A 192 -11.93 24.11 18.89
C GLY A 192 -13.33 24.38 19.42
N GLU A 193 -14.30 24.41 18.49
CA GLU A 193 -15.70 24.74 18.76
C GLU A 193 -16.42 23.65 19.58
N HIS A 194 -15.94 22.42 19.51
CA HIS A 194 -16.50 21.25 20.19
C HIS A 194 -15.69 20.81 21.42
N GLY A 195 -14.79 21.67 21.92
CA GLY A 195 -13.98 21.43 23.10
C GLY A 195 -12.53 21.02 22.82
N PRO A 196 -11.79 20.62 23.87
CA PRO A 196 -10.41 20.17 23.75
C PRO A 196 -10.30 18.77 23.14
N PHE A 197 -9.27 18.54 22.34
CA PHE A 197 -8.92 17.25 21.78
C PHE A 197 -7.40 17.05 21.74
N ALA A 198 -6.92 15.85 22.07
CA ALA A 198 -5.51 15.50 22.00
C ALA A 198 -5.30 14.50 20.86
N LEU A 199 -4.63 14.95 19.81
CA LEU A 199 -4.28 14.13 18.64
C LEU A 199 -2.85 13.62 18.77
N GLN A 200 -2.69 12.32 18.94
CA GLN A 200 -1.37 11.69 18.91
C GLN A 200 -1.08 11.16 17.50
N VAL A 201 0.08 11.55 16.95
CA VAL A 201 0.50 11.15 15.62
C VAL A 201 1.64 10.14 15.72
N PHE A 202 1.44 8.96 15.16
CA PHE A 202 2.47 7.92 15.09
C PHE A 202 3.10 7.86 13.70
N TRP A 203 4.29 7.26 13.58
CA TRP A 203 4.99 7.10 12.30
C TRP A 203 4.12 6.49 11.18
N PRO A 204 3.21 5.51 11.44
CA PRO A 204 2.28 5.01 10.42
C PRO A 204 1.41 6.12 9.85
N SER A 205 0.77 6.90 10.74
CA SER A 205 -0.16 7.98 10.39
C SER A 205 0.54 9.21 9.82
N ALA A 206 1.78 9.47 10.25
CA ALA A 206 2.63 10.56 9.77
C ALA A 206 3.10 10.37 8.32
N GLY A 207 2.84 9.19 7.74
CA GLY A 207 3.03 8.97 6.31
C GLY A 207 4.07 7.93 5.95
N VAL A 208 4.73 7.26 6.91
CA VAL A 208 5.70 6.20 6.58
C VAL A 208 5.06 5.11 5.73
N HIS A 209 3.86 4.64 6.10
CA HIS A 209 3.15 3.61 5.33
C HIS A 209 2.97 4.03 3.87
N SER A 210 2.47 5.24 3.67
CA SER A 210 2.27 5.79 2.33
C SER A 210 3.59 5.98 1.56
N VAL A 211 4.69 6.38 2.22
CA VAL A 211 6.01 6.50 1.60
C VAL A 211 6.56 5.14 1.18
N ILE A 212 6.38 4.11 2.01
CA ILE A 212 6.77 2.73 1.67
C ILE A 212 5.95 2.24 0.47
N ILE A 213 4.63 2.33 0.54
CA ILE A 213 3.74 1.88 -0.56
C ILE A 213 4.06 2.64 -1.85
N TYR A 214 4.19 3.98 -1.79
CA TYR A 214 4.61 4.80 -2.92
C TYR A 214 5.93 4.30 -3.49
N SER A 215 6.93 4.07 -2.63
CA SER A 215 8.27 3.67 -3.05
C SER A 215 8.25 2.34 -3.78
N LEU A 216 7.50 1.37 -3.27
CA LEU A 216 7.32 0.05 -3.86
C LEU A 216 6.63 0.12 -5.23
N VAL A 217 5.49 0.79 -5.31
CA VAL A 217 4.71 0.95 -6.55
C VAL A 217 5.51 1.73 -7.59
N MET A 218 6.13 2.85 -7.19
CA MET A 218 6.94 3.67 -8.08
C MET A 218 8.18 2.93 -8.56
N MET A 219 8.88 2.16 -7.72
CA MET A 219 10.01 1.34 -8.17
C MET A 219 9.58 0.31 -9.22
N ALA A 220 8.48 -0.42 -8.99
CA ALA A 220 7.95 -1.38 -9.95
C ALA A 220 7.60 -0.71 -11.30
N PHE A 221 6.91 0.43 -11.24
CA PHE A 221 6.56 1.24 -12.40
C PHE A 221 7.79 1.74 -13.17
N LEU A 222 8.75 2.35 -12.48
CA LEU A 222 9.97 2.87 -13.08
C LEU A 222 10.86 1.75 -13.64
N LEU A 223 10.89 0.56 -13.05
CA LEU A 223 11.62 -0.59 -13.58
C LEU A 223 11.11 -0.99 -14.97
N LYS A 224 9.79 -0.93 -15.18
CA LYS A 224 9.16 -1.24 -16.46
C LYS A 224 9.38 -0.18 -17.54
N MET A 225 9.49 1.08 -17.15
CA MET A 225 9.64 2.16 -18.13
C MET A 225 11.08 2.31 -18.64
N ASN A 226 11.21 2.53 -19.95
CA ASN A 226 12.49 2.84 -20.60
C ASN A 226 12.90 4.32 -20.41
N ILE A 227 13.11 4.72 -19.17
CA ILE A 227 13.50 6.08 -18.77
C ILE A 227 14.99 6.11 -18.39
N GLN A 228 15.66 7.23 -18.65
CA GLN A 228 17.04 7.43 -18.18
C GLN A 228 17.13 7.43 -16.64
N ARG A 229 18.18 6.82 -16.08
CA ARG A 229 18.36 6.64 -14.62
C ARG A 229 18.21 7.93 -13.82
N LYS A 230 18.78 9.04 -14.29
CA LYS A 230 18.68 10.36 -13.62
C LYS A 230 17.23 10.83 -13.47
N ARG A 231 16.40 10.62 -14.50
CA ARG A 231 14.98 11.00 -14.45
C ARG A 231 14.17 10.05 -13.59
N LYS A 232 14.49 8.75 -13.59
CA LYS A 232 13.89 7.79 -12.65
C LYS A 232 14.11 8.24 -11.20
N ALA A 233 15.35 8.60 -10.85
CA ALA A 233 15.68 9.12 -9.52
C ALA A 233 14.92 10.43 -9.20
N LEU A 234 14.83 11.36 -10.17
CA LEU A 234 14.07 12.59 -10.00
C LEU A 234 12.58 12.34 -9.74
N TYR A 235 11.92 11.51 -10.56
CA TYR A 235 10.51 11.18 -10.36
C TYR A 235 10.28 10.46 -9.04
N PHE A 236 11.18 9.55 -8.68
CA PHE A 236 11.13 8.87 -7.41
C PHE A 236 11.18 9.86 -6.24
N GLY A 237 12.15 10.79 -6.22
CA GLY A 237 12.28 11.80 -5.18
C GLY A 237 11.11 12.78 -5.13
N LEU A 238 10.64 13.28 -6.29
CA LEU A 238 9.50 14.18 -6.36
C LEU A 238 8.23 13.55 -5.79
N GLY A 239 7.99 12.26 -6.05
CA GLY A 239 6.83 11.61 -5.47
C GLY A 239 6.97 11.28 -3.98
N ILE A 240 8.19 11.11 -3.44
CA ILE A 240 8.39 11.07 -1.97
C ILE A 240 7.96 12.42 -1.38
N ILE A 241 8.46 13.52 -1.93
CA ILE A 241 8.13 14.87 -1.46
C ILE A 241 6.62 15.10 -1.52
N GLY A 242 5.97 14.78 -2.65
CA GLY A 242 4.53 14.93 -2.77
C GLY A 242 3.76 14.02 -1.81
N THR A 243 4.25 12.80 -1.54
CA THR A 243 3.65 11.93 -0.53
C THR A 243 3.75 12.55 0.87
N ILE A 244 4.89 13.13 1.25
CA ILE A 244 5.03 13.85 2.53
C ILE A 244 4.05 15.03 2.61
N ILE A 245 3.88 15.80 1.52
CA ILE A 245 2.93 16.91 1.45
C ILE A 245 1.49 16.43 1.66
N ILE A 246 1.09 15.33 1.00
CA ILE A 246 -0.23 14.74 1.18
C ILE A 246 -0.46 14.28 2.62
N ASN A 247 0.55 13.69 3.27
CA ASN A 247 0.43 13.33 4.68
C ASN A 247 0.33 14.55 5.60
N LEU A 248 1.02 15.64 5.28
CA LEU A 248 0.86 16.90 6.01
C LEU A 248 -0.59 17.41 5.89
N ILE A 249 -1.17 17.38 4.69
CA ILE A 249 -2.58 17.71 4.44
C ILE A 249 -3.53 16.76 5.19
N ARG A 250 -3.20 15.47 5.27
CA ARG A 250 -3.97 14.48 6.02
C ARG A 250 -4.02 14.83 7.50
N ILE A 251 -2.86 15.06 8.13
CA ILE A 251 -2.79 15.48 9.55
C ILE A 251 -3.58 16.78 9.74
N PHE A 252 -3.43 17.74 8.84
CA PHE A 252 -4.17 19.00 8.89
C PHE A 252 -5.68 18.78 8.86
N SER A 253 -6.15 17.91 7.97
CA SER A 253 -7.57 17.58 7.83
C SER A 253 -8.13 16.89 9.07
N LEU A 254 -7.35 16.00 9.71
CA LEU A 254 -7.71 15.39 11.00
C LEU A 254 -7.81 16.43 12.11
N SER A 255 -6.86 17.37 12.15
CA SER A 255 -6.93 18.48 13.10
C SER A 255 -8.14 19.39 12.86
N LEU A 256 -8.48 19.68 11.60
CA LEU A 256 -9.68 20.46 11.27
C LEU A 256 -10.97 19.74 11.68
N PHE A 257 -11.05 18.43 11.46
CA PHE A 257 -12.18 17.65 11.93
C PHE A 257 -12.36 17.79 13.45
N ALA A 258 -11.29 17.60 14.21
CA ALA A 258 -11.30 17.76 15.67
C ALA A 258 -11.66 19.20 16.12
N LEU A 259 -11.22 20.22 15.38
CA LEU A 259 -11.47 21.62 15.72
C LEU A 259 -12.88 22.12 15.37
N LYS A 260 -13.46 21.64 14.27
CA LYS A 260 -14.64 22.24 13.63
C LYS A 260 -15.84 21.31 13.46
N VAL A 261 -15.66 20.00 13.62
CA VAL A 261 -16.71 19.02 13.33
C VAL A 261 -17.10 18.26 14.59
N SER A 262 -16.15 17.57 15.20
CA SER A 262 -16.45 16.71 16.34
C SER A 262 -15.19 16.35 17.13
N THR A 263 -15.34 16.29 18.46
CA THR A 263 -14.36 15.73 19.38
C THR A 263 -14.75 14.32 19.84
N ASN A 264 -15.80 13.73 19.25
CA ASN A 264 -16.22 12.36 19.53
C ASN A 264 -15.16 11.37 19.01
N PRO A 265 -14.59 10.49 19.87
CA PRO A 265 -13.56 9.54 19.46
C PRO A 265 -14.00 8.55 18.38
N VAL A 266 -15.27 8.14 18.38
CA VAL A 266 -15.80 7.17 17.41
C VAL A 266 -15.87 7.80 16.02
N GLU A 267 -16.48 8.98 15.91
CA GLU A 267 -16.57 9.71 14.65
C GLU A 267 -15.18 10.12 14.12
N PHE A 268 -14.28 10.48 15.03
CA PHE A 268 -12.89 10.78 14.68
C PHE A 268 -12.18 9.55 14.10
N GLU A 269 -12.32 8.37 14.72
CA GLU A 269 -11.66 7.16 14.25
C GLU A 269 -12.24 6.65 12.92
N GLU A 270 -13.56 6.76 12.73
CA GLU A 270 -14.20 6.49 11.44
C GLU A 270 -13.61 7.38 10.34
N TYR A 271 -13.49 8.69 10.59
CA TYR A 271 -12.87 9.61 9.65
C TYR A 271 -11.37 9.31 9.42
N HIS A 272 -10.63 9.04 10.50
CA HIS A 272 -9.20 8.75 10.49
C HIS A 272 -8.85 7.50 9.68
N SER A 273 -9.68 6.45 9.79
CA SER A 273 -9.50 5.18 9.09
C SER A 273 -9.56 5.35 7.57
N VAL A 274 -10.39 6.27 7.07
CA VAL A 274 -10.63 6.47 5.63
C VAL A 274 -9.78 7.60 5.03
N ALA A 275 -9.50 8.65 5.80
CA ALA A 275 -8.83 9.86 5.31
C ALA A 275 -7.46 9.59 4.68
N GLY A 276 -6.71 8.62 5.22
CA GLY A 276 -5.41 8.24 4.69
C GLY A 276 -5.50 7.72 3.25
N GLU A 277 -6.41 6.79 2.99
CA GLU A 277 -6.54 6.15 1.68
C GLU A 277 -7.12 7.11 0.63
N ILE A 278 -8.14 7.89 0.99
CA ILE A 278 -8.78 8.85 0.09
C ILE A 278 -7.81 9.93 -0.38
N MET A 279 -6.85 10.35 0.44
CA MET A 279 -5.90 11.37 0.03
C MET A 279 -4.69 10.77 -0.71
N PHE A 280 -4.17 9.64 -0.23
CA PHE A 280 -2.96 9.05 -0.77
C PHE A 280 -3.18 8.37 -2.14
N LEU A 281 -4.24 7.59 -2.31
CA LEU A 281 -4.44 6.82 -3.54
C LEU A 281 -4.64 7.72 -4.76
N PRO A 282 -5.50 8.75 -4.75
CA PRO A 282 -5.63 9.67 -5.88
C PRO A 282 -4.32 10.36 -6.21
N TRP A 283 -3.56 10.81 -5.20
CA TRP A 283 -2.23 11.39 -5.40
C TRP A 283 -1.30 10.43 -6.14
N LEU A 284 -1.19 9.18 -5.68
CA LEU A 284 -0.35 8.15 -6.28
C LEU A 284 -0.72 7.93 -7.76
N PHE A 285 -2.01 7.74 -8.05
CA PHE A 285 -2.49 7.53 -9.42
C PHE A 285 -2.25 8.75 -10.32
N ILE A 286 -2.60 9.95 -9.85
CA ILE A 286 -2.37 11.19 -10.59
C ILE A 286 -0.88 11.35 -10.90
N PHE A 287 -0.01 11.11 -9.93
CA PHE A 287 1.43 11.26 -10.12
C PHE A 287 1.97 10.25 -11.16
N LEU A 288 1.56 8.98 -11.10
CA LEU A 288 1.93 7.96 -12.08
C LEU A 288 1.43 8.33 -13.49
N LEU A 289 0.20 8.85 -13.61
CA LEU A 289 -0.35 9.32 -14.89
C LEU A 289 0.45 10.51 -15.44
N VAL A 290 0.81 11.47 -14.59
CA VAL A 290 1.63 12.63 -14.97
C VAL A 290 3.00 12.18 -15.49
N VAL A 291 3.69 11.30 -14.77
CA VAL A 291 4.99 10.76 -15.21
C VAL A 291 4.84 10.01 -16.54
N THR A 292 3.81 9.17 -16.67
CA THR A 292 3.50 8.43 -17.91
C THR A 292 3.29 9.38 -19.08
N PHE A 293 2.49 10.43 -18.89
CA PHE A 293 2.16 11.42 -19.90
C PHE A 293 3.41 12.20 -20.36
N ILE A 294 4.22 12.66 -19.41
CA ILE A 294 5.45 13.41 -19.69
C ILE A 294 6.43 12.56 -20.49
N GLU A 295 6.70 11.33 -20.06
CA GLU A 295 7.67 10.46 -20.74
C GLU A 295 7.14 9.96 -22.08
N SER A 296 5.84 9.70 -22.21
CA SER A 296 5.22 9.35 -23.50
C SER A 296 5.36 10.48 -24.53
N ARG A 297 5.17 11.74 -24.11
CA ARG A 297 5.40 12.90 -24.99
C ARG A 297 6.86 13.06 -25.37
N ARG A 298 7.80 12.80 -24.44
CA ARG A 298 9.24 12.87 -24.71
C ARG A 298 9.69 11.80 -25.71
N LEU A 299 9.21 10.57 -25.58
CA LEU A 299 9.51 9.48 -26.51
C LEU A 299 9.04 9.83 -27.92
N LYS A 300 7.79 10.31 -28.07
CA LYS A 300 7.25 10.77 -29.36
C LYS A 300 8.10 11.87 -29.99
N LYS A 301 8.50 12.88 -29.22
CA LYS A 301 9.38 13.96 -29.72
C LYS A 301 10.73 13.44 -30.20
N LYS A 302 11.31 12.48 -29.47
CA LYS A 302 12.59 11.87 -29.84
C LYS A 302 12.47 11.08 -31.16
N GLU A 303 11.43 10.27 -31.30
CA GLU A 303 11.15 9.52 -32.54
C GLU A 303 10.99 10.44 -33.76
N ILE A 304 10.29 11.57 -33.61
CA ILE A 304 10.12 12.56 -34.68
C ILE A 304 11.48 13.17 -35.06
N SER A 305 12.30 13.59 -34.08
CA SER A 305 13.63 14.16 -34.34
C SER A 305 14.60 13.19 -35.01
N THR A 306 14.49 11.89 -34.72
CA THR A 306 15.32 10.88 -35.38
C THR A 306 14.88 10.66 -36.82
N LYS A 307 13.58 10.74 -37.13
CA LYS A 307 13.06 10.62 -38.50
C LYS A 307 13.33 11.85 -39.37
N SER A 308 13.49 13.05 -38.80
CA SER A 308 13.84 14.26 -39.57
C SER A 308 15.33 14.35 -39.93
N ASN A 309 16.17 13.56 -39.27
CA ASN A 309 17.63 13.56 -39.46
C ASN A 309 18.12 12.36 -40.30
N LEU A 310 17.20 11.56 -40.84
CA LEU A 310 17.39 10.47 -41.81
C LEU A 310 16.81 10.91 -43.15
#